data_AF-K9KCP9-F1
#
_entry.id   AF-K9KCP9-F1
#
_cell.length_a   1.000
_cell.length_b   1.000
_cell.length_c   1.000
_cell.angle_alpha   90.00
_cell.angle_beta   90.00
_cell.angle_gamma   90.00
#
_symmetry.space_group_name_H-M   'P 1'
#
loop_
_entity.id
_entity.type
_entity.pdbx_description
1 polymer ?
#
loop_
_entity_poly.entity_id
_entity_poly.type
_entity_poly.pdbx_seq_one_letter_code
_entity_poly.pdbx_strand_id
1 'polypeptide(L)'
;LNEQAAELFESGEDREVNNGLIIMNELIVPVLPLLLVDEMEEKDILAVEDMRNRWCSYLGQEMESNLQEKLTDFLPKLLDCSTEIKGFHEPPKLPSYSTHELCERFARIMLSLSRTPADGR
;
A
#
# COMPACT_ATOMS: atom_id res chain seq x y z
N LEU A 1 3.47 3.88 -1.13
CA LEU A 1 3.32 3.27 0.23
C LEU A 1 3.87 1.85 0.27
N ASN A 2 3.42 0.93 -0.59
CA ASN A 2 3.98 -0.44 -0.64
C ASN A 2 5.51 -0.45 -0.84
N GLU A 3 6.03 0.31 -1.81
CA GLU A 3 7.48 0.41 -2.07
C GLU A 3 8.24 0.94 -0.84
N GLN A 4 7.76 2.03 -0.23
CA GLN A 4 8.33 2.56 1.00
C GLN A 4 8.33 1.52 2.15
N ALA A 5 7.25 0.73 2.28
CA ALA A 5 7.20 -0.33 3.28
C ALA A 5 8.23 -1.44 3.00
N ALA A 6 8.45 -1.77 1.72
CA ALA A 6 9.46 -2.72 1.30
C ALA A 6 10.89 -2.18 1.55
N GLU A 7 11.16 -0.91 1.27
CA GLU A 7 12.45 -0.26 1.59
C GLU A 7 12.74 -0.28 3.09
N LEU A 8 11.73 0.03 3.92
CA LEU A 8 11.83 -0.06 5.37
C LEU A 8 12.09 -1.50 5.85
N PHE A 9 11.52 -2.48 5.18
CA PHE A 9 11.75 -3.90 5.47
C PHE A 9 13.18 -4.33 5.09
N GLU A 10 13.72 -3.83 3.97
CA GLU A 10 15.07 -4.14 3.49
C GLU A 10 16.19 -3.49 4.31
N SER A 11 15.89 -2.47 5.10
CA SER A 11 16.86 -1.85 6.00
C SER A 11 17.53 -2.84 6.95
N GLY A 12 16.83 -3.92 7.33
CA GLY A 12 17.23 -4.85 8.39
C GLY A 12 17.21 -4.26 9.80
N GLU A 13 16.93 -2.95 9.96
CA GLU A 13 16.83 -2.30 11.25
C GLU A 13 15.49 -2.63 11.90
N ASP A 14 15.50 -3.26 13.08
CA ASP A 14 14.28 -3.75 13.73
C ASP A 14 13.15 -2.71 13.82
N ARG A 15 13.49 -1.44 14.09
CA ARG A 15 12.50 -0.34 14.15
C ARG A 15 11.90 -0.03 12.79
N GLU A 16 12.71 0.01 11.75
CA GLU A 16 12.28 0.33 10.38
C GLU A 16 11.47 -0.83 9.79
N VAL A 17 11.95 -2.07 9.97
CA VAL A 17 11.22 -3.29 9.61
C VAL A 17 9.83 -3.29 10.23
N ASN A 18 9.73 -2.99 11.53
CA ASN A 18 8.45 -2.92 12.22
C ASN A 18 7.55 -1.81 11.64
N ASN A 19 8.11 -0.64 11.32
CA ASN A 19 7.35 0.43 10.67
C ASN A 19 6.84 0.03 9.28
N GLY A 20 7.66 -0.66 8.47
CA GLY A 20 7.24 -1.18 7.18
C GLY A 20 6.09 -2.16 7.30
N LEU A 21 6.19 -3.09 8.25
CA LEU A 21 5.11 -4.06 8.53
C LEU A 21 3.85 -3.41 9.08
N ILE A 22 3.95 -2.33 9.88
CA ILE A 22 2.78 -1.54 10.32
C ILE A 22 2.08 -0.93 9.11
N ILE A 23 2.82 -0.30 8.18
CA ILE A 23 2.22 0.23 6.94
C ILE A 23 1.49 -0.87 6.17
N MET A 24 2.10 -2.04 6.02
CA MET A 24 1.46 -3.15 5.32
C MET A 24 0.19 -3.63 6.02
N ASN A 25 0.24 -3.90 7.32
CA ASN A 25 -0.88 -4.48 8.07
C ASN A 25 -2.02 -3.48 8.34
N GLU A 26 -1.71 -2.20 8.55
CA GLU A 26 -2.73 -1.20 8.93
C GLU A 26 -3.26 -0.40 7.74
N LEU A 27 -2.46 -0.24 6.67
CA LEU A 27 -2.82 0.63 5.55
C LEU A 27 -2.97 -0.10 4.21
N ILE A 28 -2.12 -1.09 3.90
CA ILE A 28 -2.15 -1.74 2.57
C ILE A 28 -3.11 -2.92 2.56
N VAL A 29 -2.88 -3.95 3.37
CA VAL A 29 -3.70 -5.18 3.35
C VAL A 29 -5.20 -4.89 3.51
N PRO A 30 -5.63 -4.01 4.44
CA PRO A 30 -7.06 -3.75 4.62
C PRO A 30 -7.76 -3.13 3.40
N VAL A 31 -7.01 -2.47 2.50
CA VAL A 31 -7.57 -1.79 1.33
C VAL A 31 -7.36 -2.54 0.02
N LEU A 32 -6.51 -3.57 -0.02
CA LEU A 32 -6.30 -4.39 -1.22
C LEU A 32 -7.59 -4.93 -1.83
N PRO A 33 -8.60 -5.37 -1.05
CA PRO A 33 -9.84 -5.84 -1.64
C PRO A 33 -10.58 -4.77 -2.48
N LEU A 34 -10.36 -3.46 -2.22
CA LEU A 34 -10.96 -2.39 -3.02
C LEU A 34 -10.49 -2.39 -4.47
N LEU A 35 -9.22 -2.76 -4.70
CA LEU A 35 -8.61 -2.87 -6.01
C LEU A 35 -9.04 -4.15 -6.76
N LEU A 36 -9.74 -5.06 -6.08
CA LEU A 36 -10.20 -6.34 -6.62
C LEU A 36 -11.73 -6.41 -6.75
N VAL A 37 -12.44 -5.30 -6.49
CA VAL A 37 -13.91 -5.26 -6.58
C VAL A 37 -14.38 -5.41 -8.02
N ASP A 38 -13.68 -4.78 -8.97
CA ASP A 38 -13.98 -4.85 -10.39
C ASP A 38 -12.95 -5.72 -11.10
N GLU A 39 -13.35 -6.94 -11.47
CA GLU A 39 -12.50 -7.88 -12.21
C GLU A 39 -12.14 -7.40 -13.62
N MET A 40 -12.78 -6.33 -14.12
CA MET A 40 -12.46 -5.73 -15.42
C MET A 40 -11.43 -4.60 -15.32
N GLU A 41 -11.12 -4.08 -14.13
CA GLU A 41 -10.13 -3.01 -13.95
C GLU A 41 -8.72 -3.60 -13.89
N GLU A 42 -8.17 -3.92 -15.07
CA GLU A 42 -6.87 -4.61 -15.21
C GLU A 42 -5.72 -3.89 -14.49
N LYS A 43 -5.73 -2.55 -14.43
CA LYS A 43 -4.66 -1.79 -13.77
C LYS A 43 -4.62 -2.00 -12.27
N ASP A 44 -5.79 -2.08 -11.64
CA ASP A 44 -5.89 -2.29 -10.20
C ASP A 44 -5.48 -3.72 -9.85
N ILE A 45 -5.90 -4.70 -10.65
CA ILE A 45 -5.49 -6.10 -10.52
C ILE A 45 -3.96 -6.24 -10.66
N LEU A 46 -3.38 -5.63 -11.70
CA LEU A 46 -1.93 -5.64 -11.92
C LEU A 46 -1.18 -5.01 -10.74
N ALA A 47 -1.66 -3.89 -10.20
CA ALA A 47 -1.05 -3.26 -9.04
C ALA A 47 -1.05 -4.19 -7.82
N VAL A 48 -2.12 -4.95 -7.59
CA VAL A 48 -2.18 -5.94 -6.50
C VAL A 48 -1.17 -7.07 -6.72
N GLU A 49 -1.09 -7.60 -7.94
CA GLU A 49 -0.14 -8.66 -8.27
C GLU A 49 1.32 -8.18 -8.17
N ASP A 50 1.63 -6.96 -8.60
CA ASP A 50 2.95 -6.36 -8.44
C ASP A 50 3.33 -6.22 -6.96
N MET A 51 2.39 -5.81 -6.11
CA MET A 51 2.61 -5.77 -4.66
C MET A 51 2.87 -7.18 -4.09
N ARG A 52 2.07 -8.18 -4.48
CA ARG A 52 2.26 -9.58 -4.05
C ARG A 52 3.61 -10.13 -4.48
N ASN A 53 3.96 -9.95 -5.75
CA ASN A 53 5.23 -10.37 -6.33
C ASN A 53 6.42 -9.73 -5.62
N ARG A 54 6.32 -8.43 -5.29
CA ARG A 54 7.36 -7.71 -4.56
C ARG A 54 7.70 -8.36 -3.23
N TRP A 55 6.69 -8.74 -2.44
CA TRP A 55 6.90 -9.37 -1.12
C TRP A 55 7.24 -10.86 -1.21
N CYS A 56 6.63 -11.59 -2.15
CA CYS A 56 6.96 -12.98 -2.41
C CYS A 56 8.40 -13.16 -2.91
N SER A 57 8.97 -12.16 -3.58
CA SER A 57 10.36 -12.24 -4.09
C SER A 57 11.41 -12.42 -3.00
N TYR A 58 11.11 -12.06 -1.75
CA TYR A 58 11.98 -12.32 -0.61
C TYR A 58 12.02 -13.80 -0.20
N LEU A 59 11.01 -14.60 -0.57
CA LEU A 59 11.02 -16.03 -0.30
C LEU A 59 12.14 -16.71 -1.10
N GLY A 60 13.07 -17.35 -0.41
CA GLY A 60 14.21 -18.03 -1.02
C GLY A 60 15.46 -17.16 -1.15
N GLN A 61 15.41 -15.90 -0.72
CA GLN A 61 16.61 -15.09 -0.49
C GLN A 61 17.23 -15.44 0.88
N GLU A 62 18.56 -15.28 0.99
CA GLU A 62 19.24 -15.38 2.27
C GLU A 62 18.87 -14.16 3.13
N MET A 63 18.37 -14.41 4.34
CA MET A 63 17.82 -13.40 5.21
C MET A 63 17.96 -13.83 6.68
N GLU A 64 18.10 -12.86 7.57
CA GLU A 64 18.13 -13.11 9.02
C GLU A 64 16.84 -13.80 9.50
N SER A 65 16.99 -14.75 10.42
CA SER A 65 15.88 -15.58 10.91
C SER A 65 14.70 -14.78 11.47
N ASN A 66 14.97 -13.68 12.16
CA ASN A 66 13.94 -12.79 12.70
C ASN A 66 13.15 -12.07 11.60
N LEU A 67 13.81 -11.69 10.50
CA LEU A 67 13.19 -11.01 9.37
C LEU A 67 12.38 -12.00 8.53
N GLN A 68 12.89 -13.23 8.39
CA GLN A 68 12.17 -14.34 7.77
C GLN A 68 10.88 -14.68 8.51
N GLU A 69 10.93 -14.80 9.84
CA GLU A 69 9.75 -15.05 10.67
C GLU A 69 8.68 -13.96 10.45
N LYS A 70 9.07 -12.69 10.56
CA LYS A 70 8.17 -11.55 10.32
C LYS A 70 7.56 -11.55 8.92
N LEU A 71 8.34 -11.87 7.89
CA LEU A 71 7.84 -12.00 6.52
C LEU A 71 6.79 -13.11 6.42
N THR A 72 7.09 -14.29 6.95
CA THR A 72 6.21 -15.46 6.85
C THR A 72 4.91 -15.29 7.65
N ASP A 73 4.94 -14.51 8.72
CA ASP A 73 3.74 -14.16 9.50
C ASP A 73 2.83 -13.17 8.76
N PHE A 74 3.44 -12.24 8.02
CA PHE A 74 2.73 -11.21 7.28
C PHE A 74 2.14 -11.72 5.95
N LEU A 75 2.92 -12.50 5.20
CA LEU A 75 2.62 -12.84 3.82
C LEU A 75 1.24 -13.50 3.58
N PRO A 76 0.73 -14.39 4.44
CA PRO A 76 -0.60 -14.97 4.26
C PRO A 76 -1.71 -13.92 4.16
N LYS A 77 -1.61 -12.82 4.91
CA LYS A 77 -2.61 -11.73 4.89
C LYS A 77 -2.59 -10.96 3.57
N LEU A 78 -1.41 -10.81 2.97
CA LEU A 78 -1.24 -10.17 1.67
C LEU A 78 -1.76 -11.04 0.51
N LEU A 79 -1.62 -12.36 0.63
CA LEU A 79 -2.04 -13.30 -0.40
C LEU A 79 -3.54 -13.62 -0.32
N ASP A 80 -4.11 -13.71 0.88
CA ASP A 80 -5.52 -14.01 1.10
C ASP A 80 -6.28 -12.82 1.72
N CYS A 81 -6.54 -11.81 0.89
CA CYS A 81 -7.30 -10.61 1.29
C CYS A 81 -8.83 -10.85 1.33
N SER A 82 -9.30 -12.08 1.06
CA SER A 82 -10.73 -12.41 0.96
C SER A 82 -11.48 -12.29 2.31
N THR A 83 -10.73 -12.29 3.41
CA THR A 83 -11.27 -12.29 4.77
C THR A 83 -11.47 -10.89 5.37
N GLU A 84 -10.94 -9.84 4.73
CA GLU A 84 -10.84 -8.49 5.34
C GLU A 84 -11.76 -7.41 4.73
N ILE A 85 -12.64 -7.74 3.78
CA ILE A 85 -13.56 -6.77 3.11
C ILE A 85 -14.43 -5.96 4.13
N LYS A 86 -14.55 -6.42 5.38
CA LYS A 86 -15.31 -5.76 6.45
C LYS A 86 -14.51 -4.73 7.29
N GLY A 87 -13.26 -4.44 6.94
CA GLY A 87 -12.30 -3.74 7.81
C GLY A 87 -12.04 -2.25 7.55
N PHE A 88 -12.84 -1.54 6.76
CA PHE A 88 -12.52 -0.12 6.49
C PHE A 88 -12.59 0.72 7.77
N HIS A 89 -11.48 1.40 8.07
CA HIS A 89 -11.41 2.40 9.12
C HIS A 89 -12.45 3.52 8.89
N GLU A 90 -12.86 4.18 9.97
CA GLU A 90 -13.71 5.36 9.87
C GLU A 90 -13.08 6.40 8.94
N PRO A 91 -13.87 7.04 8.06
CA PRO A 91 -13.34 8.04 7.15
C PRO A 91 -12.74 9.21 7.94
N PRO A 92 -11.65 9.82 7.46
CA PRO A 92 -11.02 10.94 8.16
C PRO A 92 -11.98 12.12 8.25
N LYS A 93 -11.95 12.81 9.40
CA LYS A 93 -12.77 14.00 9.61
C LYS A 93 -12.32 15.12 8.67
N LEU A 94 -13.25 15.64 7.89
CA LEU A 94 -13.02 16.83 7.08
C LEU A 94 -13.12 18.08 7.97
N PRO A 95 -12.15 19.01 7.90
CA PRO A 95 -12.32 20.29 8.55
C PRO A 95 -13.31 21.17 7.77
N SER A 96 -13.80 22.22 8.41
CA SER A 96 -14.75 23.14 7.79
C SER A 96 -14.06 24.05 6.78
N TYR A 97 -14.61 24.13 5.58
CA TYR A 97 -14.08 24.96 4.49
C TYR A 97 -15.12 25.96 4.00
N SER A 98 -14.66 27.16 3.63
CA SER A 98 -15.47 28.08 2.84
C SER A 98 -15.47 27.67 1.37
N THR A 99 -16.48 28.10 0.60
CA THR A 99 -16.50 27.89 -0.86
C THR A 99 -15.24 28.46 -1.52
N HIS A 100 -14.78 29.62 -1.07
CA HIS A 100 -13.58 30.26 -1.61
C HIS A 100 -12.32 29.41 -1.38
N GLU A 101 -12.11 28.95 -0.15
CA GLU A 101 -10.96 28.10 0.20
C GLU A 101 -10.98 26.77 -0.58
N LEU A 102 -12.16 26.15 -0.72
CA LEU A 102 -12.30 24.92 -1.49
C LEU A 102 -11.90 25.12 -2.96
N CYS A 103 -12.38 26.21 -3.58
CA CYS A 103 -12.03 26.56 -4.96
C CYS A 103 -10.52 26.82 -5.12
N GLU A 104 -9.92 27.59 -4.21
CA GLU A 104 -8.50 27.90 -4.26
C GLU A 104 -7.64 26.63 -4.14
N ARG A 105 -7.95 25.77 -3.18
CA ARG A 105 -7.22 24.51 -2.95
C ARG A 105 -7.36 23.56 -4.12
N PHE A 106 -8.57 23.42 -4.65
CA PHE A 106 -8.81 22.57 -5.82
C PHE A 106 -7.99 23.07 -7.03
N ALA A 107 -8.06 24.37 -7.35
CA ALA A 107 -7.31 24.96 -8.44
C ALA A 107 -5.80 24.77 -8.26
N ARG A 108 -5.29 24.99 -7.04
CA ARG A 108 -3.87 24.80 -6.71
C ARG A 108 -3.41 23.37 -6.95
N ILE A 109 -4.19 22.36 -6.54
CA ILE A 109 -3.84 20.95 -6.77
C ILE A 109 -3.83 20.65 -8.27
N MET A 110 -4.88 21.04 -9.00
CA MET A 110 -4.98 20.79 -10.45
C MET A 110 -3.84 21.42 -11.25
N LEU A 111 -3.37 22.60 -10.83
CA LEU A 111 -2.23 23.27 -11.45
C LEU A 111 -0.87 22.65 -11.07
N SER A 112 -0.80 21.94 -9.93
CA SER A 112 0.42 21.30 -9.43
C SER A 112 0.60 19.84 -9.86
N LEU A 113 -0.37 19.26 -10.56
CA LEU A 113 -0.27 17.90 -11.10
C LEU A 113 0.92 17.83 -12.07
N SER A 114 2.05 17.27 -11.62
CA SER A 114 3.11 16.84 -12.51
C SER A 114 2.59 15.70 -13.37
N ARG A 115 2.85 15.73 -14.69
CA ARG A 115 2.64 14.56 -15.55
C ARG A 115 3.47 13.41 -14.97
N THR A 116 2.82 12.43 -14.35
CA THR A 116 3.41 11.11 -14.18
C THR A 116 3.79 10.62 -15.57
N PRO A 117 5.02 10.14 -15.82
CA PRO A 117 5.35 9.52 -17.09
C PRO A 117 4.38 8.35 -17.31
N ALA A 118 3.49 8.51 -18.28
CA ALA A 118 2.78 7.38 -18.85
C ALA A 118 3.81 6.66 -19.72
N ASP A 119 4.48 5.65 -19.14
CA ASP A 119 5.10 4.49 -19.78
C ASP A 119 6.26 4.00 -18.89
N GLY A 120 5.91 3.12 -17.95
CA GLY A 120 6.75 1.98 -17.66
C GLY A 120 6.65 1.03 -18.86
N ARG A 121 7.81 0.61 -19.35
CA ARG A 121 8.04 -0.30 -20.48
C ARG A 121 7.09 -1.50 -20.55
#